data_AF-A0A3M0ZIS5-F1
#
_entry.id   AF-A0A3M0ZIS5-F1
#
_cell.length_a   1.000
_cell.length_b   1.000
_cell.length_c   1.000
_cell.angle_alpha   90.00
_cell.angle_beta   90.00
_cell.angle_gamma   90.00
#
_symmetry.space_group_name_H-M   'P 1'
#
loop_
_entity.id
_entity.type
_entity.pdbx_description
1 polymer ?
#
loop_
_entity_poly.entity_id
_entity_poly.type
_entity_poly.pdbx_seq_one_letter_code
_entity_poly.pdbx_strand_id
1 'polypeptide(L)'
;MKVLATDHSIPRARLENASVIGELLQRNRWSVGHERTLELAGRVQTFLERAGTRTRYRVSGEERALDLLLDTTRRAMARAGVGREDVDFVIYTGVSRGWIEP
;
A
#
# COMPACT_ATOMS: atom_id res chain seq x y z
N MET A 1 -1.89 28.32 10.80
CA MET A 1 -2.42 26.95 10.62
C MET A 1 -1.63 26.01 11.52
N LYS A 2 -2.29 25.09 12.24
CA LYS A 2 -1.64 24.11 13.13
C LYS A 2 -2.17 22.71 12.82
N VAL A 3 -1.33 21.69 12.98
CA VAL A 3 -1.74 20.28 12.88
C VAL A 3 -2.19 19.82 14.28
N LEU A 4 -3.46 19.45 14.45
CA LEU A 4 -4.01 19.02 15.74
C LEU A 4 -3.68 17.56 16.08
N ALA A 5 -3.74 16.68 15.07
CA ALA A 5 -3.38 15.28 15.20
C ALA A 5 -2.97 14.70 13.84
N THR A 6 -2.13 13.68 13.88
CA THR A 6 -1.80 12.83 12.73
C THR A 6 -2.00 11.38 13.11
N ASP A 7 -2.55 10.60 12.19
CA ASP A 7 -2.67 9.15 12.35
C ASP A 7 -2.45 8.45 11.00
N HIS A 8 -2.13 7.17 11.05
CA HIS A 8 -1.89 6.34 9.87
C HIS A 8 -2.43 4.92 10.09
N SER A 9 -2.69 4.24 8.99
CA SER A 9 -2.82 2.79 8.97
C SER A 9 -2.14 2.24 7.72
N ILE A 10 -1.75 0.98 7.81
CA ILE A 10 -1.17 0.22 6.71
C ILE A 10 -2.00 -1.06 6.53
N PRO A 11 -2.15 -1.56 5.29
CA PRO A 11 -2.77 -2.85 5.05
C PRO A 11 -2.09 -3.97 5.82
N ARG A 12 -2.83 -5.04 6.11
CA ARG A 12 -2.31 -6.17 6.90
C ARG A 12 -1.37 -7.08 6.11
N ALA A 13 -1.62 -7.24 4.82
CA ALA A 13 -0.83 -8.18 4.03
C ALA A 13 0.55 -7.61 3.73
N ARG A 14 1.54 -8.28 4.29
CA ARG A 14 2.97 -8.00 4.14
C ARG A 14 3.52 -8.74 2.93
N LEU A 15 4.28 -8.04 2.09
CA LEU A 15 4.94 -8.59 0.91
C LEU A 15 6.43 -8.30 0.98
N GLU A 16 7.22 -9.36 0.99
CA GLU A 16 8.66 -9.26 0.77
C GLU A 16 8.95 -9.23 -0.75
N ASN A 17 10.18 -8.86 -1.11
CA ASN A 17 10.61 -8.85 -2.50
C ASN A 17 10.46 -10.23 -3.16
N ALA A 18 10.82 -11.30 -2.46
CA ALA A 18 10.65 -12.68 -2.93
C ALA A 18 9.19 -13.02 -3.27
N SER A 19 8.23 -12.53 -2.48
CA SER A 19 6.80 -12.76 -2.73
C SER A 19 6.34 -12.11 -4.03
N VAL A 20 6.85 -10.92 -4.36
CA VAL A 20 6.49 -10.24 -5.62
C VAL A 20 7.14 -10.88 -6.83
N ILE A 21 8.38 -11.37 -6.69
CA ILE A 21 8.98 -12.18 -7.76
C ILE A 21 8.16 -13.46 -7.97
N GLY A 22 7.78 -14.15 -6.90
CA GLY A 22 6.93 -15.34 -6.98
C GLY A 22 5.59 -15.08 -7.68
N GLU A 23 4.91 -13.98 -7.33
CA GLU A 23 3.66 -13.59 -7.99
C GLU A 23 3.86 -13.27 -9.49
N LEU A 24 4.95 -12.59 -9.84
CA LEU A 24 5.29 -12.27 -11.23
C LEU A 24 5.48 -13.55 -12.04
N LEU A 25 6.25 -14.51 -11.52
CA LEU A 25 6.49 -15.80 -12.15
C LEU A 25 5.18 -16.59 -12.33
N GLN A 26 4.34 -16.67 -11.29
CA GLN A 26 3.08 -17.41 -11.36
C GLN A 26 2.08 -16.81 -12.34
N ARG A 27 1.92 -15.48 -12.33
CA ARG A 27 0.89 -14.80 -13.15
C ARG A 27 1.27 -14.73 -14.64
N ASN A 28 2.56 -14.68 -14.95
CA ASN A 28 3.03 -14.45 -16.33
C ASN A 28 3.58 -15.68 -17.04
N ARG A 29 3.66 -16.84 -16.36
CA ARG A 29 4.21 -18.08 -16.94
C ARG A 29 3.64 -18.44 -18.31
N TRP A 30 2.37 -18.13 -18.56
CA TRP A 30 1.65 -18.48 -19.79
C TRP A 30 1.58 -17.35 -20.82
N SER A 31 1.83 -16.10 -20.43
CA SER A 31 1.61 -14.93 -21.30
C SER A 31 2.85 -14.48 -22.07
N VAL A 32 4.05 -14.65 -21.49
CA VAL A 32 5.30 -14.10 -22.04
C VAL A 32 6.33 -15.17 -22.40
N GLY A 33 6.07 -16.43 -22.06
CA GLY A 33 7.02 -17.55 -22.19
C GLY A 33 7.99 -17.64 -21.01
N HIS A 34 8.46 -18.86 -20.72
CA HIS A 34 9.21 -19.17 -19.49
C HIS A 34 10.52 -18.36 -19.39
N GLU A 35 11.36 -18.38 -20.43
CA GLU A 35 12.66 -17.70 -20.42
C GLU A 35 12.53 -16.18 -20.22
N ARG A 36 11.61 -15.53 -20.95
CA ARG A 36 11.36 -14.09 -20.80
C ARG A 36 10.80 -13.73 -19.43
N THR A 37 10.01 -14.62 -18.84
CA THR A 37 9.47 -14.45 -17.48
C THR A 37 10.60 -14.50 -16.44
N LEU A 38 11.59 -15.38 -16.62
CA LEU A 38 12.79 -15.44 -15.78
C LEU A 38 13.68 -14.20 -15.93
N GLU A 39 13.90 -13.75 -17.17
CA GLU A 39 14.67 -12.52 -17.44
C GLU A 39 14.01 -11.30 -16.76
N LEU A 40 12.69 -11.16 -16.92
CA LEU A 40 11.92 -10.10 -16.27
C LEU A 40 12.00 -10.19 -14.74
N ALA A 41 11.89 -11.39 -14.18
CA ALA A 41 12.02 -11.61 -12.73
C ALA A 41 13.40 -11.14 -12.21
N GLY A 42 14.49 -11.47 -12.91
CA GLY A 42 15.84 -11.01 -12.53
C GLY A 42 15.98 -9.49 -12.56
N ARG A 43 15.40 -8.82 -13.57
CA ARG A 43 15.37 -7.35 -13.66
C ARG A 43 14.57 -6.72 -12.52
N VAL A 44 13.37 -7.26 -12.24
CA VAL A 44 12.52 -6.76 -11.15
C VAL A 44 13.21 -6.97 -9.80
N GLN A 45 13.86 -8.11 -9.58
CA GLN A 45 14.63 -8.35 -8.36
C GLN A 45 15.73 -7.29 -8.16
N THR A 46 16.52 -7.03 -9.21
CA THR A 46 17.56 -5.99 -9.17
C THR A 46 16.99 -4.63 -8.82
N PHE A 47 15.82 -4.26 -9.37
CA PHE A 47 15.19 -2.97 -9.05
C PHE A 47 14.66 -2.94 -7.62
N LEU A 48 14.05 -4.01 -7.14
CA LEU A 48 13.56 -4.11 -5.76
C LEU A 48 14.71 -4.01 -4.74
N GLU A 49 15.86 -4.63 -5.02
CA GLU A 49 17.05 -4.53 -4.18
C GLU A 49 17.61 -3.09 -4.16
N ARG A 50 17.69 -2.45 -5.34
CA ARG A 50 18.19 -1.07 -5.46
C ARG A 50 17.26 -0.01 -4.87
N ALA A 51 15.94 -0.28 -4.85
CA ALA A 51 14.96 0.61 -4.23
C ALA A 51 15.14 0.71 -2.70
N GLY A 52 15.83 -0.26 -2.08
CA GLY A 52 16.05 -0.29 -0.62
C GLY A 52 14.82 -0.75 0.18
N THR A 53 13.63 -0.78 -0.44
CA THR A 53 12.41 -1.32 0.16
C THR A 53 12.49 -2.84 0.25
N ARG A 54 12.49 -3.36 1.48
CA ARG A 54 12.47 -4.82 1.75
C ARG A 54 11.05 -5.36 1.77
N THR A 55 10.15 -4.57 2.34
CA THR A 55 8.79 -4.98 2.67
C THR A 55 7.80 -3.93 2.21
N ARG A 56 6.68 -4.38 1.65
CA ARG A 56 5.55 -3.53 1.25
C ARG A 56 4.25 -4.07 1.83
N TYR A 57 3.23 -3.21 1.89
CA TYR A 57 1.91 -3.62 2.34
C TYR A 57 0.88 -3.39 1.24
N ARG A 58 0.02 -4.39 1.02
CA ARG A 58 -1.01 -4.36 -0.02
C ARG A 58 -2.35 -4.74 0.57
N VAL A 59 -3.39 -4.06 0.15
CA VAL A 59 -4.76 -4.45 0.46
C VAL A 59 -5.02 -5.85 -0.13
N SER A 60 -5.57 -6.76 0.67
CA SER A 60 -5.86 -8.12 0.22
C SER A 60 -7.11 -8.69 0.88
N GLY A 61 -7.75 -9.67 0.22
CA GLY A 61 -8.97 -10.29 0.72
C GLY A 61 -10.11 -9.28 0.83
N GLU A 62 -10.71 -9.20 2.02
CA GLU A 62 -11.85 -8.32 2.30
C GLU A 62 -11.46 -6.92 2.77
N GLU A 63 -10.16 -6.66 2.97
CA GLU A 63 -9.68 -5.32 3.36
C GLU A 63 -9.97 -4.32 2.24
N ARG A 64 -10.43 -3.11 2.58
CA ARG A 64 -10.63 -2.02 1.62
C ARG A 64 -9.84 -0.80 2.05
N ALA A 65 -9.19 -0.15 1.08
CA ALA A 65 -8.45 1.08 1.34
C ALA A 65 -9.33 2.18 1.99
N LEU A 66 -10.62 2.22 1.63
CA LEU A 66 -11.56 3.16 2.22
C LEU A 66 -11.82 2.88 3.71
N ASP A 67 -11.90 1.62 4.12
CA ASP A 67 -12.14 1.26 5.52
C ASP A 67 -10.94 1.65 6.40
N LEU A 68 -9.72 1.40 5.90
CA LEU A 68 -8.47 1.84 6.53
C LEU A 68 -8.42 3.36 6.70
N LEU A 69 -8.81 4.11 5.67
CA LEU A 69 -8.89 5.56 5.72
C LEU A 69 -9.90 6.03 6.77
N LEU A 70 -11.13 5.49 6.74
CA LEU A 70 -12.19 5.87 7.66
C LEU A 70 -11.83 5.60 9.12
N ASP A 71 -11.22 4.44 9.41
CA ASP A 71 -10.72 4.13 10.75
C ASP A 71 -9.65 5.13 11.20
N THR A 72 -8.65 5.36 10.34
CA THR A 72 -7.53 6.27 10.64
C THR A 72 -8.02 7.70 10.88
N THR A 73 -8.96 8.19 10.06
CA THR A 73 -9.57 9.51 10.24
C THR A 73 -10.30 9.60 11.57
N ARG A 74 -11.08 8.58 11.97
CA ARG A 74 -11.77 8.59 13.27
C ARG A 74 -10.78 8.64 14.43
N ARG A 75 -9.67 7.89 14.38
CA ARG A 75 -8.62 7.92 15.40
C ARG A 75 -7.91 9.28 15.46
N ALA A 76 -7.61 9.87 14.30
CA ALA A 76 -7.02 11.20 14.22
C ALA A 76 -7.95 12.28 14.82
N MET A 77 -9.24 12.26 14.47
CA MET A 77 -10.23 13.21 15.00
C MET A 77 -10.41 13.05 16.51
N ALA A 78 -10.51 11.83 17.01
CA ALA A 78 -10.59 11.56 18.45
C ALA A 78 -9.37 12.09 19.21
N ARG A 79 -8.16 11.93 18.65
CA ARG A 79 -6.91 12.47 19.24
C ARG A 79 -6.82 13.99 19.17
N ALA A 80 -7.41 14.60 18.15
CA ALA A 80 -7.52 16.05 18.03
C ALA A 80 -8.61 16.65 18.94
N GLY A 81 -9.48 15.82 19.54
CA GLY A 81 -10.60 16.26 20.35
C GLY A 81 -11.67 17.00 19.55
N VAL A 82 -11.82 16.66 18.26
CA VAL A 82 -12.79 17.30 17.35
C VAL A 82 -13.90 16.34 16.96
N GLY A 83 -15.13 16.85 16.94
CA GLY A 83 -16.32 16.18 16.40
C GLY A 83 -16.41 16.29 14.89
N ARG A 84 -17.42 15.65 14.29
CA ARG A 84 -17.67 15.75 12.83
C ARG A 84 -18.26 17.09 12.46
N GLU A 85 -19.05 17.64 13.37
CA GLU A 85 -19.66 18.97 13.35
C GLU A 85 -18.64 20.10 13.38
N ASP A 86 -17.42 19.85 13.86
CA ASP A 86 -16.31 20.82 13.89
C ASP A 86 -15.52 20.86 12.56
N VAL A 87 -15.87 20.02 11.57
CA VAL A 87 -15.14 19.89 10.30
C VAL A 87 -15.86 20.65 9.20
N ASP A 88 -15.35 21.83 8.85
CA ASP A 88 -15.87 22.63 7.73
C ASP A 88 -15.45 22.10 6.35
N PHE A 89 -14.31 21.40 6.28
CA PHE A 89 -13.69 21.01 5.02
C PHE A 89 -12.89 19.71 5.11
N VAL A 90 -12.98 18.88 4.05
CA VAL A 90 -12.25 17.63 3.91
C VAL A 90 -11.38 17.69 2.66
N ILE A 91 -10.07 17.54 2.84
CA ILE A 91 -9.12 17.34 1.74
C ILE A 91 -8.86 15.84 1.64
N TYR A 92 -9.35 15.22 0.57
CA TYR A 92 -9.02 13.84 0.25
C TYR A 92 -8.03 13.80 -0.91
N THR A 93 -6.93 13.08 -0.71
CA THR A 93 -5.96 12.75 -1.76
C THR A 93 -5.72 11.24 -1.77
N GLY A 94 -5.77 10.64 -2.96
CA GLY A 94 -5.57 9.20 -3.12
C GLY A 94 -5.12 8.86 -4.53
N VAL A 95 -4.13 7.96 -4.63
CA VAL A 95 -3.75 7.30 -5.89
C VAL A 95 -4.18 5.83 -5.82
N SER A 96 -5.13 5.47 -6.68
CA SER A 96 -5.92 4.24 -6.63
C SER A 96 -5.18 2.99 -7.15
N ARG A 97 -4.00 2.68 -6.62
CA ARG A 97 -3.31 1.41 -6.95
C ARG A 97 -3.22 0.40 -5.81
N GLY A 98 -3.46 0.81 -4.55
CA GLY A 98 -3.51 -0.11 -3.41
C GLY A 98 -2.15 -0.62 -2.93
N TRP A 99 -1.06 0.10 -3.24
CA TRP A 99 0.29 -0.19 -2.76
C TRP A 99 0.75 0.94 -1.85
N ILE A 100 1.28 0.57 -0.68
CA ILE A 100 1.98 1.48 0.22
C ILE A 100 3.40 0.96 0.39
N GLU A 101 4.35 1.79 -0.03
CA GLU A 101 5.78 1.58 0.20
C GLU A 101 6.19 2.45 1.40
N PRO A 102 6.89 1.89 2.41
CA PRO A 102 7.41 2.66 3.52
C PRO A 102 8.57 3.57 3.13
#